data_AF-A0A174BWI5-F1
#
_entry.id   AF-A0A174BWI5-F1
#
_cell.length_a   1.000
_cell.length_b   1.000
_cell.length_c   1.000
_cell.angle_alpha   90.00
_cell.angle_beta   90.00
_cell.angle_gamma   90.00
#
_symmetry.space_group_name_H-M   'P 1'
#
loop_
_entity.id
_entity.type
_entity.pdbx_description
1 polymer ?
#
loop_
_entity_poly.entity_id
_entity_poly.type
_entity_poly.pdbx_seq_one_letter_code
_entity_poly.pdbx_strand_id
1 'polypeptide(L)'
;MQKHTNKKKKTDTRTGKTAAKKKNSRSKRRKSSRVRQRNQSIFMSLMLLVIIVLIGWIIINRAGENGWSIGDFLHNSDTMVSDGEQSGTDNTDSSGGPEQWQKEGAPYIDVELLTPNEYSRPQIPIESVQYIAIHYTANPGATAIANRNYFENLATTHDTKVSSHFVVGLDGEVVQCIPTSEMSYATNSRNVDTLSIECCHPDETGKFNEATYDSAVKLSAWLCVRFGLTSENVIRHYDVTGKNCPKYYVENPDAWIQMKSDIAAQIDVDYGLQDVQ
;
A
#
# COMPACT_ATOMS: atom_id res chain seq x y z
N MET A 1 -61.41 42.28 -37.45
CA MET A 1 -60.57 42.96 -38.48
C MET A 1 -59.99 44.24 -37.89
N GLN A 2 -58.71 44.28 -37.54
CA GLN A 2 -58.01 45.55 -37.30
C GLN A 2 -56.54 45.40 -37.69
N LYS A 3 -56.12 46.29 -38.61
CA LYS A 3 -54.80 46.34 -39.24
C LYS A 3 -53.77 46.97 -38.30
N HIS A 4 -52.55 46.46 -38.41
CA HIS A 4 -51.32 46.92 -37.78
C HIS A 4 -50.96 48.38 -38.08
N THR A 5 -50.31 49.05 -37.12
CA THR A 5 -49.18 49.95 -37.38
C THR A 5 -48.07 49.75 -36.34
N ASN A 6 -46.83 49.91 -36.81
CA ASN A 6 -45.58 49.44 -36.23
C ASN A 6 -44.78 50.64 -35.65
N LYS A 7 -44.16 50.49 -34.46
CA LYS A 7 -43.14 51.44 -33.96
C LYS A 7 -41.91 50.69 -33.42
N LYS A 8 -40.77 50.98 -34.06
CA LYS A 8 -39.41 50.45 -33.83
C LYS A 8 -38.95 50.58 -32.37
N LYS A 9 -38.35 49.52 -31.83
CA LYS A 9 -37.58 49.51 -30.58
C LYS A 9 -36.08 49.54 -30.91
N LYS A 10 -35.35 50.55 -30.41
CA LYS A 10 -33.88 50.65 -30.48
C LYS A 10 -33.26 49.61 -29.54
N THR A 11 -32.34 48.80 -30.04
CA THR A 11 -31.49 47.88 -29.26
C THR A 11 -30.18 48.58 -28.87
N ASP A 12 -29.90 48.60 -27.58
CA ASP A 12 -28.68 49.11 -26.97
C ASP A 12 -27.63 47.98 -26.90
N THR A 13 -26.51 48.11 -27.61
CA THR A 13 -25.38 47.16 -27.55
C THR A 13 -24.27 47.71 -26.69
N ARG A 14 -24.17 47.25 -25.43
CA ARG A 14 -23.04 47.54 -24.55
C ARG A 14 -22.60 46.34 -23.72
N THR A 15 -21.93 45.35 -24.31
CA THR A 15 -21.08 44.39 -23.56
C THR A 15 -20.08 43.70 -24.49
N GLY A 16 -18.85 44.22 -24.56
CA GLY A 16 -17.76 43.56 -25.32
C GLY A 16 -16.33 43.86 -24.82
N LYS A 17 -16.10 44.99 -24.14
CA LYS A 17 -14.75 45.42 -23.75
C LYS A 17 -14.27 44.92 -22.37
N THR A 18 -15.16 44.43 -21.49
CA THR A 18 -14.80 44.00 -20.12
C THR A 18 -14.28 42.55 -20.04
N ALA A 19 -14.69 41.65 -20.93
CA ALA A 19 -14.30 40.24 -20.89
C ALA A 19 -12.85 39.98 -21.34
N ALA A 20 -12.34 40.72 -22.34
CA ALA A 20 -10.98 40.54 -22.85
C ALA A 20 -9.89 40.96 -21.85
N LYS A 21 -10.11 42.05 -21.10
CA LYS A 21 -9.16 42.56 -20.09
C LYS A 21 -9.00 41.59 -18.90
N LYS A 22 -10.09 40.88 -18.52
CA LYS A 22 -10.12 39.93 -17.39
C LYS A 22 -9.44 38.58 -17.69
N LYS A 23 -9.47 38.12 -18.96
CA LYS A 23 -8.74 36.90 -19.38
C LYS A 23 -7.22 37.12 -19.38
N ASN A 24 -6.76 38.30 -19.81
CA ASN A 24 -5.33 38.62 -19.89
C ASN A 24 -4.67 38.76 -18.49
N SER A 25 -5.38 39.28 -17.49
CA SER A 25 -4.86 39.36 -16.12
C SER A 25 -4.79 38.00 -15.41
N ARG A 26 -5.78 37.12 -15.63
CA ARG A 26 -5.79 35.74 -15.10
C ARG A 26 -4.66 34.88 -15.69
N SER A 27 -4.36 35.03 -16.98
CA SER A 27 -3.24 34.34 -17.65
C SER A 27 -1.87 34.78 -17.08
N LYS A 28 -1.66 36.09 -16.89
CA LYS A 28 -0.43 36.61 -16.26
C LYS A 28 -0.28 36.15 -14.80
N ARG A 29 -1.36 36.13 -14.02
CA ARG A 29 -1.36 35.65 -12.62
C ARG A 29 -1.05 34.15 -12.52
N ARG A 30 -1.57 33.33 -13.45
CA ARG A 30 -1.24 31.88 -13.56
C ARG A 30 0.20 31.59 -14.00
N LYS A 31 0.79 32.43 -14.87
CA LYS A 31 2.22 32.29 -15.22
C LYS A 31 3.14 32.67 -14.05
N SER A 32 2.82 33.76 -13.33
CA SER A 32 3.56 34.19 -12.14
C SER A 32 3.53 33.15 -11.02
N SER A 33 2.39 32.48 -10.78
CA SER A 33 2.29 31.43 -9.76
C SER A 33 3.09 30.17 -10.08
N ARG A 34 3.14 29.74 -11.34
CA ARG A 34 3.95 28.57 -11.77
C ARG A 34 5.45 28.84 -11.67
N VAL A 35 5.90 30.06 -11.98
CA VAL A 35 7.32 30.45 -11.81
C VAL A 35 7.69 30.46 -10.32
N ARG A 36 6.81 30.98 -9.45
CA ARG A 36 7.02 30.98 -8.00
C ARG A 36 7.12 29.55 -7.43
N GLN A 37 6.25 28.64 -7.85
CA GLN A 37 6.26 27.24 -7.41
C GLN A 37 7.51 26.48 -7.88
N ARG A 38 7.95 26.71 -9.13
CA ARG A 38 9.18 26.11 -9.66
C ARG A 38 10.44 26.66 -8.98
N ASN A 39 10.48 27.95 -8.68
CA ASN A 39 11.59 28.53 -7.92
C ASN A 39 11.57 27.98 -6.48
N GLN A 40 10.41 27.85 -5.86
CA GLN A 40 10.28 27.28 -4.51
C GLN A 40 10.73 25.81 -4.44
N SER A 41 10.40 24.97 -5.44
CA SER A 41 10.89 23.59 -5.49
C SER A 41 12.41 23.51 -5.69
N ILE A 42 12.99 24.40 -6.49
CA ILE A 42 14.46 24.48 -6.67
C ILE A 42 15.14 24.92 -5.36
N PHE A 43 14.58 25.91 -4.65
CA PHE A 43 15.10 26.34 -3.33
C PHE A 43 15.02 25.23 -2.28
N MET A 44 13.90 24.48 -2.22
CA MET A 44 13.76 23.34 -1.29
C MET A 44 14.77 22.23 -1.60
N SER A 45 14.99 21.92 -2.88
CA SER A 45 15.96 20.90 -3.29
C SER A 45 17.41 21.31 -2.99
N LEU A 46 17.75 22.59 -3.14
CA LEU A 46 19.05 23.14 -2.76
C LEU A 46 19.25 23.14 -1.23
N MET A 47 18.22 23.49 -0.45
CA MET A 47 18.28 23.38 1.01
C MET A 47 18.49 21.95 1.47
N LEU A 48 17.83 20.97 0.86
CA LEU A 48 18.00 19.56 1.19
C LEU A 48 19.43 19.07 0.93
N LEU A 49 20.04 19.46 -0.19
CA LEU A 49 21.44 19.15 -0.48
C LEU A 49 22.41 19.74 0.55
N VAL A 50 22.17 20.99 0.99
CA VAL A 50 22.99 21.62 2.04
C VAL A 50 22.84 20.87 3.36
N ILE A 51 21.64 20.42 3.72
CA ILE A 51 21.39 19.63 4.94
C ILE A 51 22.13 18.28 4.88
N ILE A 52 22.10 17.58 3.74
CA ILE A 52 22.82 16.30 3.57
C ILE A 52 24.33 16.49 3.72
N VAL A 53 24.89 17.55 3.14
CA VAL A 53 26.32 17.87 3.28
C VAL A 53 26.67 18.22 4.73
N LEU A 54 25.81 18.97 5.44
CA LEU A 54 26.02 19.28 6.85
C LEU A 54 25.94 18.04 7.74
N ILE A 55 24.98 17.14 7.51
CA ILE A 55 24.88 15.87 8.23
C ILE A 55 26.10 15.00 7.95
N GLY A 56 26.53 14.87 6.70
CA GLY A 56 27.76 14.16 6.34
C GLY A 56 29.00 14.74 7.01
N TRP A 57 29.12 16.07 7.06
CA TRP A 57 30.22 16.74 7.75
C TRP A 57 30.18 16.54 9.28
N ILE A 58 28.98 16.52 9.88
CA ILE A 58 28.81 16.19 11.30
C ILE A 58 29.21 14.73 11.56
N ILE A 59 28.81 13.78 10.71
CA ILE A 59 29.17 12.36 10.86
C ILE A 59 30.70 12.19 10.73
N ILE A 60 31.33 12.83 9.75
CA ILE A 60 32.80 12.79 9.57
C ILE A 60 33.52 13.42 10.77
N ASN A 61 33.03 14.54 11.29
CA ASN A 61 33.64 15.20 12.46
C ASN A 61 33.31 14.51 13.79
N ARG A 62 32.23 13.72 13.86
CA ARG A 62 31.83 12.91 15.05
C ARG A 62 32.51 11.53 15.06
N ALA A 63 32.86 11.00 13.90
CA ALA A 63 33.63 9.76 13.74
C ALA A 63 35.11 9.90 14.14
N GLY A 64 35.56 11.12 14.46
CA GLY A 64 36.91 11.38 14.99
C GLY A 64 37.11 11.04 16.47
N GLU A 65 36.06 10.70 17.23
CA GLU A 65 36.18 10.36 18.66
C GLU A 65 35.86 8.88 18.99
N ASN A 66 35.30 8.13 18.05
CA ASN A 66 34.96 6.72 18.23
C ASN A 66 35.58 5.92 17.07
N GLY A 67 36.75 5.31 17.31
CA GLY A 67 37.51 4.58 16.30
C GLY A 67 36.73 3.44 15.64
N TRP A 68 36.05 3.76 14.54
CA TRP A 68 35.35 2.80 13.69
C TRP A 68 36.20 2.54 12.44
N SER A 69 36.77 1.34 12.34
CA SER A 69 37.51 0.89 11.15
C SER A 69 36.62 0.05 10.25
N ILE A 70 36.69 0.28 8.92
CA ILE A 70 35.93 -0.42 7.86
C ILE A 70 36.43 -1.86 7.63
N GLY A 71 37.32 -2.38 8.49
CA GLY A 71 37.99 -3.69 8.34
C GLY A 71 37.33 -4.88 9.03
N ASP A 72 36.40 -4.68 9.97
CA ASP A 72 35.88 -5.75 10.84
C ASP A 72 34.75 -6.60 10.19
N PHE A 73 34.45 -6.36 8.92
CA PHE A 73 33.36 -7.04 8.19
C PHE A 73 33.80 -8.29 7.41
N LEU A 74 35.09 -8.66 7.37
CA LEU A 74 35.59 -9.69 6.42
C LEU A 74 36.39 -10.88 7.00
N HIS A 75 36.40 -11.12 8.31
CA HIS A 75 37.06 -12.33 8.83
C HIS A 75 36.23 -13.03 9.90
N ASN A 76 35.37 -13.95 9.46
CA ASN A 76 35.13 -15.18 10.22
C ASN A 76 34.68 -16.32 9.28
N SER A 77 35.58 -16.75 8.41
CA SER A 77 35.49 -18.06 7.74
C SER A 77 36.80 -18.77 8.01
N ASP A 78 36.81 -19.68 8.98
CA ASP A 78 37.62 -20.90 8.99
C ASP A 78 37.40 -21.67 10.29
N THR A 79 36.55 -22.69 10.24
CA THR A 79 36.76 -23.94 10.98
C THR A 79 35.90 -25.04 10.35
N MET A 80 36.53 -25.84 9.48
CA MET A 80 36.02 -27.12 9.03
C MET A 80 36.31 -28.19 10.09
N VAL A 81 35.29 -28.94 10.51
CA VAL A 81 35.41 -30.34 10.96
C VAL A 81 34.22 -31.11 10.39
N SER A 82 34.50 -32.35 9.98
CA SER A 82 33.75 -33.19 9.03
C SER A 82 32.63 -34.03 9.66
N ASP A 83 31.80 -34.52 8.72
CA ASP A 83 30.99 -35.76 8.72
C ASP A 83 29.56 -35.72 9.27
N GLY A 84 28.61 -35.96 8.35
CA GLY A 84 27.36 -36.67 8.65
C GLY A 84 26.06 -35.95 8.29
N GLU A 85 25.45 -36.38 7.18
CA GLU A 85 24.02 -36.24 6.82
C GLU A 85 23.44 -34.84 6.52
N GLN A 86 23.21 -34.63 5.23
CA GLN A 86 22.54 -33.48 4.63
C GLN A 86 21.04 -33.50 4.95
N SER A 87 20.70 -33.01 6.13
CA SER A 87 19.38 -32.45 6.45
C SER A 87 19.30 -31.06 5.79
N GLY A 88 18.44 -30.92 4.78
CA GLY A 88 18.19 -29.64 4.11
C GLY A 88 17.82 -28.58 5.13
N THR A 89 18.64 -27.53 5.21
CA THR A 89 18.46 -26.42 6.13
C THR A 89 17.27 -25.58 5.68
N ASP A 90 16.22 -25.63 6.49
CA ASP A 90 15.13 -24.67 6.50
C ASP A 90 15.70 -23.25 6.61
N ASN A 91 15.36 -22.38 5.66
CA ASN A 91 15.30 -20.95 5.92
C ASN A 91 13.99 -20.68 6.64
N THR A 92 13.90 -21.14 7.89
CA THR A 92 12.79 -20.88 8.79
C THR A 92 12.74 -19.40 9.11
N ASP A 93 11.61 -18.79 8.75
CA ASP A 93 11.03 -17.64 9.39
C ASP A 93 11.35 -17.64 10.90
N SER A 94 12.23 -16.74 11.33
CA SER A 94 12.62 -16.59 12.74
C SER A 94 11.57 -15.80 13.53
N SER A 95 10.29 -15.98 13.20
CA SER A 95 9.16 -15.48 13.96
C SER A 95 8.21 -16.66 14.16
N GLY A 96 7.86 -17.01 15.40
CA GLY A 96 7.06 -18.20 15.65
C GLY A 96 5.77 -18.15 14.84
N GLY A 97 5.30 -19.32 14.43
CA GLY A 97 4.16 -19.44 13.52
C GLY A 97 2.85 -18.85 14.05
N PRO A 98 1.70 -19.21 13.45
CA PRO A 98 0.40 -18.58 13.71
C PRO A 98 0.06 -18.37 15.19
N GLU A 99 0.41 -19.30 16.08
CA GLU A 99 0.18 -19.17 17.53
C GLU A 99 0.94 -18.01 18.19
N GLN A 100 2.19 -17.76 17.79
CA GLN A 100 2.97 -16.63 18.31
C GLN A 100 2.42 -15.33 17.75
N TRP A 101 2.16 -15.24 16.45
CA TRP A 101 1.58 -14.04 15.84
C TRP A 101 0.26 -13.64 16.49
N GLN A 102 -0.59 -14.61 16.85
CA GLN A 102 -1.81 -14.34 17.60
C GLN A 102 -1.57 -13.73 18.98
N LYS A 103 -0.54 -14.19 19.70
CA LYS A 103 -0.14 -13.56 20.98
C LYS A 103 0.34 -12.13 20.78
N GLU A 104 0.90 -11.83 19.62
CA GLU A 104 1.35 -10.50 19.21
C GLU A 104 0.23 -9.63 18.60
N GLY A 105 -1.03 -10.09 18.63
CA GLY A 105 -2.20 -9.32 18.18
C GLY A 105 -2.76 -9.71 16.82
N ALA A 106 -2.13 -10.63 16.07
CA ALA A 106 -2.64 -11.08 14.79
C ALA A 106 -4.03 -11.77 14.92
N PRO A 107 -4.87 -11.73 13.88
CA PRO A 107 -5.94 -12.72 13.76
C PRO A 107 -5.35 -14.14 13.65
N TYR A 108 -6.19 -15.19 13.77
CA TYR A 108 -5.75 -16.52 13.33
C TYR A 108 -5.39 -16.46 11.85
N ILE A 109 -4.19 -16.92 11.49
CA ILE A 109 -3.72 -16.97 10.11
C ILE A 109 -3.52 -18.43 9.74
N ASP A 110 -4.31 -18.91 8.79
CA ASP A 110 -4.14 -20.21 8.16
C ASP A 110 -3.09 -20.10 7.05
N VAL A 111 -1.95 -20.78 7.20
CA VAL A 111 -0.80 -20.62 6.30
C VAL A 111 -0.87 -21.66 5.19
N GLU A 112 -1.33 -21.24 4.02
CA GLU A 112 -1.57 -22.08 2.84
C GLU A 112 -0.78 -21.55 1.64
N LEU A 113 0.54 -21.52 1.79
CA LEU A 113 1.44 -20.90 0.81
C LEU A 113 1.28 -21.52 -0.59
N LEU A 114 1.35 -20.69 -1.62
CA LEU A 114 1.33 -21.17 -3.01
C LEU A 114 2.58 -21.96 -3.34
N THR A 115 2.49 -22.93 -4.25
CA THR A 115 3.70 -23.59 -4.79
C THR A 115 4.51 -22.58 -5.62
N PRO A 116 5.85 -22.51 -5.49
CA PRO A 116 6.68 -21.63 -6.31
C PRO A 116 6.44 -21.82 -7.81
N ASN A 117 6.14 -20.70 -8.51
CA ASN A 117 5.88 -20.69 -9.95
C ASN A 117 5.93 -19.25 -10.51
N GLU A 118 6.12 -19.09 -11.82
CA GLU A 118 6.28 -17.76 -12.43
C GLU A 118 4.98 -16.93 -12.57
N TYR A 119 3.81 -17.51 -12.29
CA TYR A 119 2.49 -16.89 -12.51
C TYR A 119 1.87 -16.33 -11.23
N SER A 120 2.12 -16.95 -10.07
CA SER A 120 1.52 -16.51 -8.80
C SER A 120 2.48 -16.45 -7.62
N ARG A 121 3.58 -17.20 -7.60
CA ARG A 121 4.61 -17.11 -6.54
C ARG A 121 6.02 -17.16 -7.10
N PRO A 122 6.58 -16.02 -7.54
CA PRO A 122 7.89 -15.99 -8.19
C PRO A 122 9.09 -16.12 -7.23
N GLN A 123 8.85 -16.12 -5.91
CA GLN A 123 9.89 -16.09 -4.87
C GLN A 123 10.88 -14.92 -5.01
N ILE A 124 10.42 -13.80 -5.56
CA ILE A 124 11.19 -12.56 -5.60
C ILE A 124 11.09 -11.91 -4.22
N PRO A 125 12.20 -11.57 -3.55
CA PRO A 125 12.16 -10.97 -2.22
C PRO A 125 11.57 -9.56 -2.24
N ILE A 126 10.90 -9.19 -1.15
CA ILE A 126 10.61 -7.80 -0.79
C ILE A 126 11.72 -7.32 0.13
N GLU A 127 12.51 -6.34 -0.31
CA GLU A 127 13.60 -5.76 0.48
C GLU A 127 13.08 -4.95 1.68
N SER A 128 11.93 -4.29 1.52
CA SER A 128 11.30 -3.53 2.58
C SER A 128 9.80 -3.36 2.34
N VAL A 129 9.01 -3.66 3.35
CA VAL A 129 7.57 -3.41 3.35
C VAL A 129 7.32 -1.94 3.69
N GLN A 130 6.66 -1.21 2.79
CA GLN A 130 6.39 0.22 2.92
C GLN A 130 4.89 0.54 2.95
N TYR A 131 4.06 -0.37 2.42
CA TYR A 131 2.61 -0.20 2.33
C TYR A 131 1.86 -1.52 2.55
N ILE A 132 0.60 -1.39 2.90
CA ILE A 132 -0.39 -2.47 2.87
C ILE A 132 -1.49 -2.05 1.89
N ALA A 133 -1.84 -2.90 0.92
CA ALA A 133 -2.89 -2.64 -0.04
C ALA A 133 -4.13 -3.48 0.24
N ILE A 134 -5.27 -2.82 0.39
CA ILE A 134 -6.58 -3.48 0.47
C ILE A 134 -7.17 -3.63 -0.93
N HIS A 135 -7.60 -4.84 -1.24
CA HIS A 135 -8.27 -5.24 -2.47
C HIS A 135 -9.64 -5.85 -2.15
N TYR A 136 -10.41 -6.10 -3.20
CA TYR A 136 -11.60 -6.96 -3.14
C TYR A 136 -11.49 -7.97 -4.26
N THR A 137 -11.95 -9.19 -3.98
CA THR A 137 -11.78 -10.32 -4.90
C THR A 137 -12.50 -10.16 -6.23
N ALA A 138 -13.47 -9.24 -6.32
CA ALA A 138 -14.38 -9.07 -7.45
C ALA A 138 -15.11 -10.37 -7.82
N ASN A 139 -15.32 -11.22 -6.82
CA ASN A 139 -15.96 -12.53 -6.95
C ASN A 139 -16.93 -12.72 -5.76
N PRO A 140 -18.16 -12.18 -5.85
CA PRO A 140 -19.12 -12.24 -4.77
C PRO A 140 -19.39 -13.66 -4.26
N GLY A 141 -19.43 -13.83 -2.94
CA GLY A 141 -19.73 -15.12 -2.31
C GLY A 141 -18.58 -16.13 -2.32
N ALA A 142 -17.43 -15.79 -2.91
CA ALA A 142 -16.26 -16.66 -2.87
C ALA A 142 -15.65 -16.74 -1.46
N THR A 143 -15.05 -17.88 -1.15
CA THR A 143 -14.33 -18.11 0.11
C THR A 143 -12.86 -17.73 0.00
N ALA A 144 -12.18 -17.56 1.13
CA ALA A 144 -10.73 -17.27 1.13
C ALA A 144 -9.93 -18.38 0.42
N ILE A 145 -10.23 -19.64 0.74
CA ILE A 145 -9.61 -20.81 0.12
C ILE A 145 -9.88 -20.93 -1.38
N ALA A 146 -11.08 -20.57 -1.84
CA ALA A 146 -11.38 -20.59 -3.28
C ALA A 146 -10.48 -19.61 -4.06
N ASN A 147 -10.23 -18.42 -3.51
CA ASN A 147 -9.32 -17.44 -4.09
C ASN A 147 -7.85 -17.91 -4.04
N ARG A 148 -7.41 -18.50 -2.91
CA ARG A 148 -6.08 -19.12 -2.81
C ARG A 148 -5.87 -20.22 -3.86
N ASN A 149 -6.85 -21.10 -4.03
CA ASN A 149 -6.81 -22.18 -5.01
C ASN A 149 -6.84 -21.68 -6.46
N TYR A 150 -7.55 -20.57 -6.72
CA TYR A 150 -7.47 -19.89 -8.01
C TYR A 150 -6.04 -19.42 -8.30
N PHE A 151 -5.35 -18.78 -7.35
CA PHE A 151 -3.95 -18.36 -7.53
C PHE A 151 -2.99 -19.54 -7.76
N GLU A 152 -3.18 -20.65 -7.04
CA GLU A 152 -2.39 -21.88 -7.22
C GLU A 152 -2.54 -22.44 -8.65
N ASN A 153 -3.77 -22.47 -9.16
CA ASN A 153 -4.08 -23.06 -10.46
C ASN A 153 -3.47 -22.28 -11.64
N LEU A 154 -3.04 -21.03 -11.44
CA LEU A 154 -2.39 -20.23 -12.49
C LEU A 154 -1.05 -20.82 -12.96
N ALA A 155 -0.40 -21.65 -12.12
CA ALA A 155 0.77 -22.43 -12.53
C ALA A 155 0.45 -23.48 -13.61
N THR A 156 -0.83 -23.80 -13.83
CA THR A 156 -1.29 -24.74 -14.86
C THR A 156 -1.98 -24.02 -16.01
N THR A 157 -2.84 -23.04 -15.73
CA THR A 157 -3.64 -22.39 -16.79
C THR A 157 -2.86 -21.32 -17.54
N HIS A 158 -1.91 -20.66 -16.87
CA HIS A 158 -1.10 -19.56 -17.43
C HIS A 158 -1.92 -18.35 -17.92
N ASP A 159 -3.17 -18.21 -17.47
CA ASP A 159 -4.08 -17.18 -17.97
C ASP A 159 -3.63 -15.76 -17.66
N THR A 160 -3.03 -15.56 -16.48
CA THR A 160 -2.54 -14.26 -16.00
C THR A 160 -1.49 -14.43 -14.91
N LYS A 161 -0.85 -13.32 -14.52
CA LYS A 161 0.02 -13.26 -13.34
C LYS A 161 -0.65 -12.49 -12.22
N VAL A 162 -1.17 -13.20 -11.22
CA VAL A 162 -1.85 -12.60 -10.06
C VAL A 162 -1.67 -13.45 -8.80
N SER A 163 -1.52 -12.78 -7.67
CA SER A 163 -1.54 -13.37 -6.33
C SER A 163 -1.73 -12.27 -5.29
N SER A 164 -2.05 -12.66 -4.05
CA SER A 164 -2.12 -11.78 -2.88
C SER A 164 -1.33 -12.40 -1.73
N HIS A 165 -0.88 -11.61 -0.76
CA HIS A 165 -0.21 -12.17 0.42
C HIS A 165 -1.22 -12.83 1.34
N PHE A 166 -2.35 -12.17 1.54
CA PHE A 166 -3.44 -12.64 2.38
C PHE A 166 -4.77 -12.59 1.63
N VAL A 167 -5.68 -13.49 2.00
CA VAL A 167 -7.10 -13.44 1.64
C VAL A 167 -7.93 -13.50 2.92
N VAL A 168 -8.83 -12.53 3.10
CA VAL A 168 -9.80 -12.50 4.19
C VAL A 168 -11.15 -12.98 3.66
N GLY A 169 -11.72 -13.99 4.30
CA GLY A 169 -12.97 -14.62 3.89
C GLY A 169 -14.21 -14.04 4.55
N LEU A 170 -15.36 -14.62 4.23
CA LEU A 170 -16.68 -14.15 4.67
C LEU A 170 -16.98 -14.45 6.13
N ASP A 171 -16.28 -15.42 6.72
CA ASP A 171 -16.38 -15.75 8.15
C ASP A 171 -15.27 -15.06 8.96
N GLY A 172 -14.48 -14.17 8.32
CA GLY A 172 -13.34 -13.48 8.93
C GLY A 172 -12.07 -14.33 8.96
N GLU A 173 -12.07 -15.52 8.36
CA GLU A 173 -10.89 -16.36 8.26
C GLU A 173 -9.82 -15.69 7.40
N VAL A 174 -8.55 -15.82 7.79
CA VAL A 174 -7.41 -15.25 7.06
C VAL A 174 -6.55 -16.38 6.54
N VAL A 175 -6.36 -16.42 5.22
CA VAL A 175 -5.48 -17.38 4.54
C VAL A 175 -4.25 -16.65 4.02
N GLN A 176 -3.06 -17.05 4.45
CA GLN A 176 -1.80 -16.55 3.91
C GLN A 176 -1.35 -17.38 2.71
N CYS A 177 -1.20 -16.73 1.56
CA CYS A 177 -0.83 -17.36 0.29
C CYS A 177 0.64 -17.13 -0.09
N ILE A 178 1.24 -16.01 0.33
CA ILE A 178 2.64 -15.64 0.03
C ILE A 178 3.31 -15.20 1.34
N PRO A 179 4.56 -15.61 1.62
CA PRO A 179 5.31 -15.09 2.76
C PRO A 179 5.47 -13.57 2.67
N THR A 180 5.47 -12.87 3.81
CA THR A 180 5.65 -11.39 3.81
C THR A 180 7.05 -10.93 3.38
N SER A 181 7.99 -11.87 3.25
CA SER A 181 9.33 -11.64 2.69
C SER A 181 9.39 -11.78 1.17
N GLU A 182 8.31 -12.22 0.51
CA GLU A 182 8.23 -12.42 -0.94
C GLU A 182 7.20 -11.50 -1.58
N MET A 183 7.42 -11.12 -2.83
CA MET A 183 6.54 -10.27 -3.62
C MET A 183 5.31 -11.03 -4.14
N SER A 184 4.11 -10.46 -3.95
CA SER A 184 2.88 -10.87 -4.65
C SER A 184 2.62 -10.06 -5.92
N TYR A 185 1.79 -10.59 -6.82
CA TYR A 185 1.34 -9.91 -8.04
C TYR A 185 -0.07 -9.31 -7.90
N ALA A 186 -0.22 -8.22 -7.13
CA ALA A 186 -1.53 -7.60 -6.87
C ALA A 186 -1.59 -6.08 -7.13
N THR A 187 -0.53 -5.35 -6.81
CA THR A 187 -0.51 -3.88 -6.72
C THR A 187 0.40 -3.22 -7.78
N ASN A 188 0.60 -3.89 -8.92
CA ASN A 188 1.33 -3.38 -10.09
C ASN A 188 2.73 -2.83 -9.76
N SER A 189 2.97 -1.53 -10.01
CA SER A 189 4.28 -0.90 -9.79
C SER A 189 4.71 -0.87 -8.32
N ARG A 190 3.79 -1.17 -7.39
CA ARG A 190 4.02 -1.27 -5.95
C ARG A 190 4.12 -2.71 -5.45
N ASN A 191 4.15 -3.71 -6.34
CA ASN A 191 4.35 -5.10 -5.92
C ASN A 191 5.65 -5.27 -5.08
N VAL A 192 6.67 -4.48 -5.39
CA VAL A 192 8.01 -4.55 -4.77
C VAL A 192 8.08 -4.11 -3.30
N ASP A 193 7.07 -3.39 -2.80
CA ASP A 193 7.11 -2.75 -1.46
C ASP A 193 5.78 -2.85 -0.69
N THR A 194 4.82 -3.65 -1.17
CA THR A 194 3.45 -3.66 -0.65
C THR A 194 2.95 -5.06 -0.32
N LEU A 195 2.52 -5.26 0.92
CA LEU A 195 1.75 -6.45 1.31
C LEU A 195 0.30 -6.27 0.87
N SER A 196 -0.26 -7.26 0.18
CA SER A 196 -1.60 -7.18 -0.41
C SER A 196 -2.57 -8.09 0.34
N ILE A 197 -3.76 -7.56 0.62
CA ILE A 197 -4.86 -8.24 1.31
C ILE A 197 -6.07 -8.23 0.38
N GLU A 198 -6.49 -9.40 -0.07
CA GLU A 198 -7.72 -9.58 -0.84
C GLU A 198 -8.89 -9.88 0.10
N CYS A 199 -9.98 -9.12 -0.01
CA CYS A 199 -11.14 -9.29 0.86
C CYS A 199 -12.33 -9.85 0.09
N CYS A 200 -12.92 -10.93 0.61
CA CYS A 200 -14.17 -11.49 0.11
C CYS A 200 -15.35 -10.54 0.42
N HIS A 201 -16.42 -10.64 -0.36
CA HIS A 201 -17.61 -9.81 -0.17
C HIS A 201 -18.86 -10.60 -0.56
N PRO A 202 -20.01 -10.37 0.11
CA PRO A 202 -21.20 -11.20 -0.09
C PRO A 202 -21.90 -10.95 -1.42
N ASP A 203 -21.80 -9.75 -1.99
CA ASP A 203 -22.57 -9.35 -3.17
C ASP A 203 -21.82 -8.36 -4.10
N GLU A 204 -22.47 -7.98 -5.21
CA GLU A 204 -21.94 -7.11 -6.26
C GLU A 204 -21.63 -5.67 -5.82
N THR A 205 -22.05 -5.26 -4.62
CA THR A 205 -21.69 -3.94 -4.08
C THR A 205 -20.18 -3.86 -3.79
N GLY A 206 -19.54 -5.02 -3.55
CA GLY A 206 -18.14 -5.08 -3.12
C GLY A 206 -17.93 -4.61 -1.69
N LYS A 207 -19.01 -4.40 -0.92
CA LYS A 207 -18.94 -4.03 0.50
C LYS A 207 -18.57 -5.26 1.30
N PHE A 208 -17.59 -5.16 2.20
CA PHE A 208 -17.25 -6.25 3.11
C PHE A 208 -18.39 -6.44 4.11
N ASN A 209 -18.68 -7.70 4.48
CA ASN A 209 -19.53 -7.96 5.63
C ASN A 209 -18.76 -7.64 6.93
N GLU A 210 -19.42 -7.71 8.08
CA GLU A 210 -18.82 -7.38 9.37
C GLU A 210 -17.59 -8.25 9.68
N ALA A 211 -17.68 -9.57 9.53
CA ALA A 211 -16.58 -10.48 9.83
C ALA A 211 -15.34 -10.27 8.93
N THR A 212 -15.53 -10.09 7.62
CA THR A 212 -14.45 -9.72 6.70
C THR A 212 -13.87 -8.35 7.07
N TYR A 213 -14.71 -7.37 7.37
CA TYR A 213 -14.26 -6.02 7.69
C TYR A 213 -13.38 -6.01 8.94
N ASP A 214 -13.86 -6.59 10.04
CA ASP A 214 -13.15 -6.62 11.31
C ASP A 214 -11.81 -7.34 11.18
N SER A 215 -11.79 -8.45 10.44
CA SER A 215 -10.58 -9.23 10.20
C SER A 215 -9.58 -8.50 9.30
N ALA A 216 -10.06 -7.78 8.28
CA ALA A 216 -9.23 -6.93 7.43
C ALA A 216 -8.61 -5.75 8.20
N VAL A 217 -9.39 -5.11 9.08
CA VAL A 217 -8.90 -4.04 9.98
C VAL A 217 -7.84 -4.60 10.92
N LYS A 218 -8.12 -5.71 11.61
CA LYS A 218 -7.20 -6.34 12.55
C LYS A 218 -5.91 -6.81 11.88
N LEU A 219 -6.00 -7.47 10.73
CA LEU A 219 -4.84 -7.91 9.97
C LEU A 219 -3.99 -6.73 9.51
N SER A 220 -4.62 -5.67 9.00
CA SER A 220 -3.91 -4.46 8.54
C SER A 220 -3.20 -3.76 9.68
N ALA A 221 -3.84 -3.63 10.85
CA ALA A 221 -3.26 -3.02 12.03
C ALA A 221 -2.05 -3.81 12.55
N TRP A 222 -2.19 -5.13 12.69
CA TRP A 222 -1.09 -5.99 13.12
C TRP A 222 0.10 -5.93 12.16
N LEU A 223 -0.16 -5.96 10.84
CA LEU A 223 0.90 -5.78 9.84
C LEU A 223 1.52 -4.38 9.92
N CYS A 224 0.73 -3.33 10.18
CA CYS A 224 1.27 -2.00 10.40
C CYS A 224 2.26 -1.99 11.57
N VAL A 225 1.87 -2.52 12.73
CA VAL A 225 2.75 -2.59 13.90
C VAL A 225 4.00 -3.40 13.59
N ARG A 226 3.85 -4.60 13.01
CA ARG A 226 4.96 -5.52 12.70
C ARG A 226 6.01 -4.90 11.78
N PHE A 227 5.59 -4.06 10.83
CA PHE A 227 6.48 -3.44 9.85
C PHE A 227 6.76 -1.95 10.12
N GLY A 228 6.39 -1.42 11.30
CA GLY A 228 6.65 -0.03 11.66
C GLY A 228 5.90 1.00 10.80
N LEU A 229 4.71 0.64 10.33
CA LEU A 229 3.84 1.46 9.49
C LEU A 229 2.70 2.07 10.32
N THR A 230 1.99 3.01 9.70
CA THR A 230 0.77 3.61 10.25
C THR A 230 -0.42 3.36 9.33
N SER A 231 -1.63 3.71 9.76
CA SER A 231 -2.82 3.66 8.89
C SER A 231 -2.67 4.51 7.62
N GLU A 232 -1.78 5.51 7.60
CA GLU A 232 -1.47 6.29 6.40
C GLU A 232 -0.73 5.50 5.31
N ASN A 233 -0.05 4.41 5.69
CA ASN A 233 0.59 3.47 4.78
C ASN A 233 -0.39 2.42 4.22
N VAL A 234 -1.64 2.39 4.71
CA VAL A 234 -2.68 1.52 4.16
C VAL A 234 -3.36 2.22 3.00
N ILE A 235 -3.27 1.60 1.83
CA ILE A 235 -3.71 2.14 0.54
C ILE A 235 -4.72 1.20 -0.14
N ARG A 236 -5.41 1.72 -1.14
CA ARG A 236 -6.21 0.92 -2.08
C ARG A 236 -5.42 0.65 -3.33
N HIS A 237 -5.76 -0.41 -4.06
CA HIS A 237 -5.25 -0.58 -5.43
C HIS A 237 -5.56 0.62 -6.33
N TYR A 238 -6.70 1.27 -6.09
CA TYR A 238 -7.08 2.53 -6.70
C TYR A 238 -6.03 3.64 -6.55
N ASP A 239 -5.39 3.76 -5.39
CA ASP A 239 -4.43 4.83 -5.12
C ASP A 239 -3.13 4.66 -5.92
N VAL A 240 -2.90 3.47 -6.48
CA VAL A 240 -1.75 3.14 -7.34
C VAL A 240 -2.10 3.24 -8.82
N THR A 241 -3.26 2.74 -9.23
CA THR A 241 -3.60 2.53 -10.65
C THR A 241 -4.82 3.29 -11.15
N GLY A 242 -5.68 3.75 -10.24
CA GLY A 242 -7.03 4.23 -10.55
C GLY A 242 -8.06 3.12 -10.81
N LYS A 243 -7.70 1.83 -10.68
CA LYS A 243 -8.67 0.71 -10.76
C LYS A 243 -9.70 0.87 -9.65
N ASN A 244 -10.99 0.65 -9.96
CA ASN A 244 -12.08 0.66 -8.98
C ASN A 244 -12.00 -0.54 -8.01
N CYS A 245 -10.99 -0.53 -7.13
CA CYS A 245 -10.59 -1.62 -6.25
C CYS A 245 -9.98 -1.04 -4.95
N PRO A 246 -10.54 -1.36 -3.77
CA PRO A 246 -11.76 -2.14 -3.55
C PRO A 246 -13.01 -1.30 -3.87
N LYS A 247 -13.90 -1.81 -4.74
CA LYS A 247 -14.99 -1.06 -5.37
C LYS A 247 -15.79 -0.20 -4.38
N TYR A 248 -16.30 -0.80 -3.31
CA TYR A 248 -17.12 -0.10 -2.33
C TYR A 248 -16.40 1.09 -1.67
N TYR A 249 -15.12 0.93 -1.34
CA TYR A 249 -14.31 1.97 -0.67
C TYR A 249 -13.76 3.01 -1.64
N VAL A 250 -13.80 2.76 -2.95
CA VAL A 250 -13.56 3.77 -3.97
C VAL A 250 -14.82 4.60 -4.20
N GLU A 251 -15.98 3.95 -4.30
CA GLU A 251 -17.28 4.59 -4.54
C GLU A 251 -17.84 5.30 -3.30
N ASN A 252 -17.41 4.91 -2.09
CA ASN A 252 -17.80 5.51 -0.81
C ASN A 252 -16.55 6.00 -0.04
N PRO A 253 -16.00 7.17 -0.37
CA PRO A 253 -14.77 7.69 0.27
C PRO A 253 -14.85 7.81 1.79
N ASP A 254 -16.01 8.12 2.35
CA ASP A 254 -16.21 8.22 3.80
C ASP A 254 -16.03 6.86 4.48
N ALA A 255 -16.44 5.76 3.83
CA ALA A 255 -16.21 4.40 4.34
C ALA A 255 -14.72 4.03 4.32
N TRP A 256 -13.96 4.54 3.35
CA TRP A 256 -12.50 4.37 3.32
C TRP A 256 -11.82 5.15 4.44
N ILE A 257 -12.24 6.40 4.67
CA ILE A 257 -11.75 7.21 5.79
C ILE A 257 -12.05 6.50 7.12
N GLN A 258 -13.27 5.95 7.26
CA GLN A 258 -13.65 5.18 8.44
C GLN A 258 -12.75 3.95 8.64
N MET A 259 -12.52 3.14 7.60
CA MET A 259 -11.60 1.99 7.69
C MET A 259 -10.18 2.40 8.13
N LYS A 260 -9.62 3.49 7.59
CA LYS A 260 -8.31 3.99 8.03
C LYS A 260 -8.33 4.44 9.50
N SER A 261 -9.42 5.04 9.96
CA SER A 261 -9.61 5.42 11.36
C SER A 261 -9.66 4.19 12.27
N ASP A 262 -10.39 3.16 11.87
CA ASP A 262 -10.53 1.92 12.65
C ASP A 262 -9.22 1.13 12.69
N ILE A 263 -8.45 1.13 11.59
CA ILE A 263 -7.08 0.60 11.57
C ILE A 263 -6.18 1.37 12.52
N ALA A 264 -6.25 2.71 12.53
CA ALA A 264 -5.45 3.52 13.46
C ALA A 264 -5.77 3.20 14.92
N ALA A 265 -7.06 3.09 15.26
CA ALA A 265 -7.49 2.72 16.61
C ALA A 265 -7.03 1.30 16.99
N GLN A 266 -7.07 0.36 16.05
CA GLN A 266 -6.59 -1.01 16.30
C GLN A 266 -5.06 -1.07 16.44
N ILE A 267 -4.30 -0.25 15.71
CA ILE A 267 -2.84 -0.12 15.90
C ILE A 267 -2.51 0.29 17.34
N ASP A 268 -3.25 1.25 17.91
CA ASP A 268 -3.05 1.68 19.30
C ASP A 268 -3.33 0.54 20.30
N VAL A 269 -4.33 -0.31 20.03
CA VAL A 269 -4.61 -1.51 20.82
C VAL A 269 -3.46 -2.51 20.72
N ASP A 270 -2.97 -2.77 19.51
CA ASP A 270 -1.94 -3.78 19.24
C ASP A 270 -0.57 -3.35 19.84
N TYR A 271 -0.20 -2.07 19.78
CA TYR A 271 0.98 -1.56 20.51
C TYR A 271 0.85 -1.78 22.01
N GLY A 272 -0.33 -1.53 22.58
CA GLY A 272 -0.60 -1.79 24.00
C GLY A 272 -0.44 -3.25 24.41
N LEU A 273 -0.55 -4.21 23.48
CA LEU A 273 -0.30 -5.63 23.75
C LEU A 273 1.20 -5.98 23.77
N GLN A 274 2.03 -5.24 23.03
CA GLN A 274 3.48 -5.47 22.99
C GLN A 274 4.18 -4.98 24.26
N ASP A 275 3.68 -3.92 24.88
CA ASP A 275 4.26 -3.36 26.13
C ASP A 275 4.00 -4.22 27.38
N VAL A 276 3.15 -5.25 27.28
CA VAL A 276 2.70 -6.10 28.40
C VAL A 276 3.40 -7.48 28.43
N GLN A 277 4.16 -7.84 27.39
CA GLN A 277 4.87 -9.12 27.26
C GLN A 277 6.36 -9.00 27.56
#